data_AF-A0A0E0AF97-F1
#
_entry.id   AF-A0A0E0AF97-F1
#
_cell.length_a   1.000
_cell.length_b   1.000
_cell.length_c   1.000
_cell.angle_alpha   90.00
_cell.angle_beta   90.00
_cell.angle_gamma   90.00
#
_symmetry.space_group_name_H-M   'P 1'
#
loop_
_entity.id
_entity.type
_entity.pdbx_description
1 polymer ?
#
loop_
_entity_poly.entity_id
_entity_poly.type
_entity_poly.pdbx_seq_one_letter_code
_entity_poly.pdbx_strand_id
1 'polypeptide(L)'
;MASQIESHRSGAEIVNGDAICRKKSIELLGELGLPRGLLPLEDIEEFGYNRDTGFMWLVQRKKKIEHTFKKIKQTVSYAGEVWA
;
A
#
# COMPACT_ATOMS: atom_id res chain seq x y z
N MET A 1 2.30 1.24 -16.88
CA MET A 1 2.51 1.50 -15.43
C MET A 1 2.36 0.24 -14.58
N ALA A 2 1.46 -0.70 -14.87
CA ALA A 2 1.43 -2.05 -14.27
C ALA A 2 2.75 -2.86 -14.41
N SER A 3 3.61 -2.48 -15.36
CA SER A 3 4.90 -3.14 -15.65
C SER A 3 5.93 -3.03 -14.51
N GLN A 4 5.84 -2.03 -13.63
CA GLN A 4 6.78 -1.90 -12.50
C GLN A 4 6.49 -2.96 -11.44
N ILE A 5 5.21 -3.10 -11.05
CA ILE A 5 4.76 -4.10 -10.07
C ILE A 5 5.12 -5.52 -10.53
N GLU A 6 4.87 -5.84 -11.80
CA GLU A 6 5.15 -7.18 -12.35
C GLU A 6 6.65 -7.53 -12.31
N SER A 7 7.52 -6.55 -12.53
CA SER A 7 8.98 -6.73 -12.45
C SER A 7 9.45 -6.95 -11.00
N HIS A 8 8.79 -6.30 -10.04
CA HIS A 8 9.12 -6.42 -8.61
C HIS A 8 8.38 -7.54 -7.89
N ARG A 9 7.44 -8.23 -8.54
CA ARG A 9 6.72 -9.40 -7.96
C ARG A 9 7.63 -10.59 -7.69
N SER A 10 8.66 -10.79 -8.51
CA SER A 10 9.58 -11.91 -8.32
C SER A 10 10.36 -11.74 -7.01
N GLY A 11 10.14 -12.65 -6.06
CA GLY A 11 10.78 -12.63 -4.74
C GLY A 11 10.14 -11.70 -3.71
N ALA A 12 9.04 -11.03 -4.05
CA ALA A 12 8.31 -10.19 -3.11
C ALA A 12 7.34 -10.97 -2.23
N GLU A 13 7.13 -10.48 -1.01
CA GLU A 13 6.03 -10.93 -0.15
C GLU A 13 4.72 -10.31 -0.63
N ILE A 14 3.88 -11.13 -1.27
CA ILE A 14 2.54 -10.75 -1.69
C ILE A 14 1.53 -11.33 -0.72
N VAL A 15 0.73 -10.47 -0.11
CA VAL A 15 -0.37 -10.86 0.77
C VAL A 15 -1.68 -10.37 0.17
N ASN A 16 -2.71 -11.21 0.30
CA ASN A 16 -4.05 -10.91 -0.18
C ASN A 16 -5.02 -10.88 1.00
N GLY A 17 -5.94 -9.92 0.98
CA GLY A 17 -6.98 -9.77 2.01
C GLY A 17 -6.79 -8.54 2.90
N ASP A 18 -7.84 -7.72 2.96
CA ASP A 18 -7.87 -6.40 3.61
C ASP A 18 -7.22 -6.37 5.00
N ALA A 19 -7.64 -7.23 5.91
CA ALA A 19 -7.16 -7.22 7.29
C ALA A 19 -5.65 -7.55 7.40
N ILE A 20 -5.17 -8.51 6.61
CA ILE A 20 -3.77 -8.96 6.62
C ILE A 20 -2.89 -7.91 5.92
N CYS A 21 -3.32 -7.45 4.73
CA CYS A 21 -2.64 -6.39 3.99
C CYS A 21 -2.49 -5.13 4.83
N ARG A 22 -3.55 -4.71 5.52
CA ARG A 22 -3.56 -3.55 6.40
C ARG A 22 -2.57 -3.70 7.54
N LYS A 23 -2.59 -4.84 8.24
CA LYS A 23 -1.68 -5.10 9.36
C LYS A 23 -0.23 -5.10 8.88
N LYS A 24 0.07 -5.85 7.82
CA LYS A 24 1.42 -5.98 7.24
C LYS A 24 1.94 -4.63 6.75
N SER A 25 1.11 -3.84 6.05
CA SER A 25 1.48 -2.50 5.60
C SER A 25 1.83 -1.57 6.76
N ILE A 26 1.05 -1.60 7.85
CA ILE A 26 1.32 -0.76 9.04
C ILE A 26 2.61 -1.17 9.73
N GLU A 27 2.85 -2.47 9.89
CA GLU A 27 4.10 -2.99 10.45
C GLU A 27 5.28 -2.54 9.58
N LEU A 28 5.18 -2.72 8.27
CA LEU A 28 6.23 -2.34 7.33
C LEU A 28 6.51 -0.84 7.31
N LEU A 29 5.47 0.00 7.30
CA LEU A 29 5.62 1.45 7.43
C LEU A 29 6.33 1.80 8.75
N GLY A 30 6.03 1.09 9.83
CA GLY A 30 6.74 1.24 11.11
C GLY A 30 8.21 0.85 11.03
N GLU A 31 8.54 -0.25 10.38
CA GLU A 31 9.92 -0.71 10.16
C GLU A 31 10.73 0.28 9.30
N LEU A 32 10.09 0.88 8.30
CA LEU A 32 10.68 1.89 7.42
C LEU A 32 10.71 3.30 8.04
N GLY A 33 10.14 3.50 9.24
CA GLY A 33 10.06 4.80 9.89
C GLY A 33 9.03 5.76 9.27
N LEU A 34 8.15 5.26 8.41
CA LEU A 34 7.09 6.01 7.75
C LEU A 34 5.83 6.14 8.63
N PRO A 35 5.04 7.20 8.45
CA PRO A 35 3.80 7.35 9.20
C PRO A 35 2.81 6.24 8.83
N ARG A 36 2.31 5.51 9.84
CA ARG A 36 1.36 4.39 9.68
C ARG A 36 0.04 4.74 8.97
N GLY A 37 -0.26 6.03 8.83
CA GLY A 37 -1.42 6.54 8.10
C GLY A 37 -1.09 7.09 6.72
N LEU A 38 0.12 6.86 6.20
CA LEU A 38 0.56 7.36 4.89
C LEU A 38 -0.23 6.74 3.73
N LEU A 39 -0.67 5.50 3.90
CA LEU A 39 -1.36 4.74 2.87
C LEU A 39 -2.86 4.62 3.17
N PRO A 40 -3.71 4.59 2.13
CA PRO A 40 -5.12 4.26 2.26
C PRO A 40 -5.26 2.75 2.55
N LEU A 41 -5.61 2.41 3.79
CA LEU A 41 -5.76 1.02 4.22
C LEU A 41 -7.24 0.60 4.26
N GLU A 42 -7.95 0.82 3.16
CA GLU A 42 -9.35 0.45 2.95
C GLU A 42 -9.51 -0.35 1.67
N ASP A 43 -10.30 -1.41 1.70
CA ASP A 43 -10.63 -2.22 0.51
C ASP A 43 -9.38 -2.72 -0.22
N ILE A 44 -8.34 -3.12 0.54
CA ILE A 44 -7.10 -3.62 -0.05
C ILE A 44 -7.34 -5.03 -0.61
N GLU A 45 -7.05 -5.21 -1.89
CA GLU A 45 -7.10 -6.52 -2.54
C GLU A 45 -5.77 -7.25 -2.35
N GLU A 46 -4.68 -6.58 -2.71
CA GLU A 46 -3.33 -7.12 -2.70
C GLU A 46 -2.37 -6.08 -2.11
N PHE A 47 -1.45 -6.54 -1.26
CA PHE A 47 -0.29 -5.78 -0.86
C PHE A 47 0.96 -6.59 -1.18
N GLY A 48 1.92 -5.98 -1.84
CA GLY A 48 3.19 -6.60 -2.14
C GLY A 48 4.35 -5.76 -1.65
N TYR A 49 5.36 -6.43 -1.11
CA TYR A 49 6.60 -5.79 -0.71
C TYR A 49 7.80 -6.62 -1.13
N ASN A 50 8.67 -5.98 -1.90
CA ASN A 50 9.96 -6.54 -2.28
C ASN A 50 11.02 -6.04 -1.30
N ARG A 51 11.49 -6.91 -0.41
CA ARG A 51 12.57 -6.61 0.55
C ARG A 51 13.91 -6.34 -0.12
N ASP A 52 14.14 -6.91 -1.30
CA ASP A 52 15.40 -6.81 -2.03
C ASP A 52 15.58 -5.40 -2.59
N THR A 53 14.52 -4.87 -3.21
CA THR A 53 14.53 -3.53 -3.82
C THR A 53 13.93 -2.44 -2.93
N GLY A 54 13.28 -2.82 -1.82
CA GLY A 54 12.48 -1.90 -1.00
C GLY A 54 11.20 -1.42 -1.67
N PHE A 55 10.79 -2.03 -2.79
CA PHE A 55 9.64 -1.60 -3.58
C PHE A 55 8.35 -2.16 -2.98
N MET A 56 7.39 -1.30 -2.67
CA MET A 56 6.08 -1.72 -2.20
C MET A 56 4.97 -1.31 -3.16
N TRP A 57 3.94 -2.13 -3.24
CA TRP A 57 2.73 -1.77 -3.95
C TRP A 57 1.49 -2.25 -3.19
N LEU A 58 0.42 -1.54 -3.42
CA LEU A 58 -0.87 -1.77 -2.81
C LEU A 58 -1.94 -1.59 -3.89
N VAL A 59 -2.71 -2.65 -4.10
CA VAL A 59 -3.83 -2.71 -5.04
C VAL A 59 -5.11 -2.71 -4.23
N GLN A 60 -5.95 -1.71 -4.48
CA GLN A 60 -7.25 -1.54 -3.86
C GLN A 60 -8.35 -1.97 -4.84
N ARG A 61 -9.43 -2.53 -4.31
CA ARG A 61 -10.63 -2.85 -5.12
C ARG A 61 -11.27 -1.61 -5.70
N LYS A 62 -11.24 -0.51 -4.96
CA LYS A 62 -11.79 0.76 -5.40
C LYS A 62 -10.80 1.45 -6.33
N LYS A 63 -11.29 1.88 -7.50
CA LYS A 63 -10.50 2.66 -8.48
C LYS A 63 -9.96 3.97 -7.92
N LYS A 64 -10.61 4.53 -6.90
CA LYS A 64 -10.21 5.76 -6.22
C LYS A 64 -10.58 5.67 -4.75
N ILE A 65 -9.63 5.93 -3.87
CA ILE A 65 -9.88 6.02 -2.42
C ILE A 65 -9.54 7.42 -1.95
N GLU A 66 -10.46 8.02 -1.20
CA GLU A 66 -10.26 9.30 -0.55
C GLU A 66 -9.81 9.06 0.88
N HIS A 67 -8.58 9.44 1.21
CA HIS A 67 -8.07 9.37 2.56
C HIS A 67 -8.09 10.76 3.18
N THR A 68 -8.73 10.89 4.34
CA THR A 68 -8.71 12.14 5.09
C THR A 68 -7.76 12.04 6.28
N PHE A 69 -6.67 12.78 6.21
CA PHE A 69 -5.73 12.95 7.30
C PHE A 69 -6.37 13.80 8.40
N LYS A 70 -7.04 13.15 9.37
CA LYS A 70 -7.78 13.81 10.45
C LYS A 70 -6.96 14.85 11.22
N LYS A 71 -5.65 14.63 11.38
CA LYS A 71 -4.75 15.55 12.09
C LYS A 71 -4.55 16.90 11.38
N ILE A 72 -4.51 16.90 10.05
CA ILE A 72 -4.29 18.11 9.24
C ILE A 72 -5.55 18.55 8.46
N LYS A 73 -6.66 17.81 8.62
CA LYS A 73 -7.95 18.00 7.92
C LYS A 73 -7.80 18.08 6.39
N GLN A 74 -6.80 17.41 5.81
CA GLN A 74 -6.64 17.32 4.37
C GLN A 74 -7.16 15.99 3.85
N THR A 75 -7.91 16.05 2.75
CA THR A 75 -8.37 14.89 2.01
C THR A 75 -7.53 14.75 0.76
N VAL A 76 -6.91 13.59 0.61
CA VAL A 76 -6.13 13.23 -0.58
C VAL A 76 -6.84 12.10 -1.32
N SER A 77 -6.64 12.04 -2.63
CA SER A 77 -7.17 10.97 -3.47
C SER A 77 -6.04 10.06 -3.91
N TYR A 78 -6.16 8.77 -3.63
CA TYR A 78 -5.28 7.73 -4.14
C TYR A 78 -5.93 7.04 -5.34
N ALA A 79 -5.09 6.66 -6.31
CA ALA A 79 -5.49 5.74 -7.37
C ALA A 79 -5.70 4.32 -6.79
N GLY A 80 -6.43 3.48 -7.52
CA GLY A 80 -6.64 2.07 -7.11
C GLY A 80 -5.34 1.26 -7.01
N GLU A 81 -4.28 1.70 -7.69
CA GLU A 81 -2.95 1.13 -7.59
C GLU A 81 -2.00 2.19 -7.03
N VAL A 82 -1.34 1.88 -5.92
CA VAL A 82 -0.35 2.73 -5.26
C VAL A 82 0.96 1.97 -5.16
N TRP A 83 2.07 2.63 -5.46
CA TRP A 83 3.41 2.04 -5.35
C TRP A 83 4.40 3.10 -4.87
N ALA A 84 5.44 2.65 -4.17
CA ALA A 84 6.51 3.48 -3.61
C ALA A 84 7.85 2.76 -3.69
#